data_AF-A0A0G1HRF7-F1
#
_entry.id   AF-A0A0G1HRF7-F1
#
_cell.length_a   1.000
_cell.length_b   1.000
_cell.length_c   1.000
_cell.angle_alpha   90.00
_cell.angle_beta   90.00
_cell.angle_gamma   90.00
#
_symmetry.space_group_name_H-M   'P 1'
#
loop_
_entity.id
_entity.type
_entity.pdbx_description
1 polymer ?
#
loop_
_entity_poly.entity_id
_entity_poly.type
_entity_poly.pdbx_seq_one_letter_code
_entity_poly.pdbx_strand_id
1 'polypeptide(L)'
;YMRHLFGYIHINPLEIEFPNWEDQINNSSVNMKKFLESYRYSSYLDYLGKDRIEKNIINPENFPDYFLNSQSFRDFVESYFIEE
;
A
#
# COMPACT_ATOMS: atom_id res chain seq x y z
N TYR A 1 4.32 13.51 8.92
CA TYR A 1 3.63 12.62 9.88
C TYR A 1 2.49 11.85 9.23
N MET A 2 1.36 12.47 8.87
CA MET A 2 0.16 11.77 8.36
C MET A 2 0.39 10.98 7.05
N ARG A 3 1.24 11.46 6.15
CA ARG A 3 1.66 10.71 4.94
C ARG A 3 2.37 9.39 5.28
N HIS A 4 3.24 9.36 6.31
CA HIS A 4 3.91 8.12 6.72
C HIS A 4 2.93 7.14 7.35
N LEU A 5 2.03 7.61 8.22
CA LEU A 5 0.98 6.77 8.79
C LEU A 5 0.14 6.11 7.68
N PHE A 6 -0.17 6.87 6.63
CA PHE A 6 -0.87 6.35 5.46
C PHE A 6 -0.10 5.24 4.75
N GLY A 7 1.23 5.38 4.59
CA GLY A 7 2.10 4.31 4.11
C GLY A 7 2.03 3.06 4.99
N TYR A 8 2.19 3.23 6.31
CA TYR A 8 2.12 2.12 7.28
C TYR A 8 0.79 1.35 7.20
N ILE A 9 -0.35 2.05 7.11
CA ILE A 9 -1.66 1.39 6.94
C ILE A 9 -1.68 0.44 5.73
N HIS A 10 -1.04 0.81 4.62
CA HIS A 10 -1.05 0.03 3.40
C HIS A 10 -0.02 -1.10 3.34
N ILE A 11 1.07 -1.01 4.10
CA ILE A 11 2.07 -2.09 4.21
C ILE A 11 1.77 -3.05 5.37
N ASN A 12 0.98 -2.65 6.37
CA ASN A 12 0.58 -3.49 7.51
C ASN A 12 0.08 -4.90 7.14
N PRO A 13 -0.66 -5.12 6.04
CA PRO A 13 -1.07 -6.47 5.65
C PRO A 13 0.10 -7.45 5.46
N LEU A 14 1.31 -6.97 5.15
CA LEU A 14 2.48 -7.83 4.94
C LEU A 14 2.78 -8.71 6.14
N GLU A 15 2.54 -8.25 7.37
CA GLU A 15 2.80 -9.03 8.59
C GLU A 15 2.00 -10.34 8.65
N ILE A 16 0.91 -10.45 7.89
CA ILE A 16 0.07 -11.65 7.82
C ILE A 16 0.78 -12.78 7.05
N GLU A 17 1.43 -12.45 5.93
CA GLU A 17 2.03 -13.43 5.00
C GLU A 17 3.56 -13.49 5.12
N PHE A 18 4.17 -12.37 5.52
CA PHE A 18 5.62 -12.19 5.66
C PHE A 18 5.93 -11.67 7.07
N PRO A 19 5.94 -12.53 8.10
CA PRO A 19 6.32 -12.10 9.46
C PRO A 19 7.74 -11.54 9.48
N ASN A 20 7.94 -10.38 10.15
CA ASN A 20 9.19 -9.63 10.13
C ASN A 20 9.62 -9.24 8.69
N TRP A 21 8.68 -8.76 7.89
CA TRP A 21 8.93 -8.39 6.49
C TRP A 21 10.00 -7.30 6.36
N GLU A 22 10.14 -6.43 7.37
CA GLU A 22 11.14 -5.36 7.41
C GLU A 22 12.57 -5.89 7.25
N ASP A 23 12.87 -7.04 7.87
CA ASP A 23 14.18 -7.70 7.79
C ASP A 23 14.39 -8.45 6.46
N GLN A 24 13.33 -8.62 5.66
CA GLN A 24 13.31 -9.45 4.46
C GLN A 24 13.09 -8.67 3.16
N ILE A 25 13.06 -7.33 3.24
CA ILE A 25 12.78 -6.43 2.11
C ILE A 25 13.62 -6.81 0.87
N ASN A 26 14.92 -7.03 1.05
CA ASN A 26 15.86 -7.30 -0.05
C ASN A 26 15.64 -8.65 -0.74
N ASN A 27 15.00 -9.62 -0.09
CA ASN A 27 14.86 -10.99 -0.60
C ASN A 27 13.48 -11.24 -1.23
N SER A 28 12.44 -10.53 -0.79
CA SER A 28 11.05 -10.89 -1.05
C SER A 28 10.17 -9.75 -1.56
N SER A 29 10.73 -8.57 -1.88
CA SER A 29 9.97 -7.38 -2.31
C SER A 29 8.98 -7.65 -3.45
N VAL A 30 9.33 -8.49 -4.43
CA VAL A 30 8.42 -8.84 -5.55
C VAL A 30 7.18 -9.59 -5.06
N ASN A 31 7.33 -10.52 -4.10
CA ASN A 31 6.21 -11.28 -3.55
C ASN A 31 5.36 -10.42 -2.61
N MET A 32 6.00 -9.55 -1.82
CA MET A 32 5.33 -8.58 -0.95
C MET A 32 4.44 -7.63 -1.77
N LYS A 33 4.96 -7.06 -2.87
CA LYS A 33 4.19 -6.20 -3.78
C LYS A 33 2.98 -6.93 -4.36
N LYS A 34 3.16 -8.17 -4.83
CA LYS A 34 2.06 -9.00 -5.35
C LYS A 34 1.01 -9.32 -4.28
N PHE A 35 1.44 -9.57 -3.05
CA PHE A 35 0.53 -9.79 -1.93
C PHE A 35 -0.30 -8.53 -1.65
N LEU A 36 0.32 -7.35 -1.56
CA LEU A 36 -0.41 -6.09 -1.37
C LEU A 36 -1.43 -5.82 -2.49
N GLU A 37 -1.08 -6.15 -3.74
CA GLU A 37 -1.99 -6.03 -4.89
C GLU A 37 -3.12 -7.08 -4.92
N SER A 38 -3.04 -8.14 -4.13
CA SER A 38 -4.08 -9.19 -4.06
C SER A 38 -4.87 -9.16 -2.74
N TYR A 39 -4.36 -8.47 -1.71
CA TYR A 39 -4.99 -8.39 -0.41
C TYR A 39 -6.26 -7.52 -0.43
N ARG A 40 -7.42 -8.20 -0.48
CA ARG A 40 -8.74 -7.57 -0.61
C ARG A 40 -9.10 -6.62 0.52
N TYR A 41 -8.64 -6.87 1.75
CA TYR A 41 -9.08 -6.15 2.94
C TYR A 41 -8.23 -4.89 3.24
N SER A 42 -7.71 -4.25 2.19
CA SER A 42 -7.01 -2.96 2.26
C SER A 42 -7.57 -2.01 1.20
N SER A 43 -7.60 -0.71 1.47
CA SER A 43 -7.93 0.31 0.47
C SER A 43 -6.80 0.58 -0.54
N TYR A 44 -5.66 -0.12 -0.42
CA TYR A 44 -4.55 -0.06 -1.37
C TYR A 44 -5.02 -0.21 -2.82
N LEU A 45 -5.94 -1.15 -3.07
CA LEU A 45 -6.51 -1.39 -4.40
C LEU A 45 -7.33 -0.21 -4.93
N ASP A 46 -8.03 0.53 -4.07
CA ASP A 46 -8.80 1.69 -4.48
C ASP A 46 -7.89 2.85 -4.89
N TYR A 47 -6.80 3.07 -4.14
CA TYR A 47 -5.77 4.05 -4.48
C TYR A 47 -4.95 3.64 -5.72
N LEU A 48 -4.96 2.35 -6.09
CA LEU A 48 -4.49 1.87 -7.39
C LEU A 48 -5.52 2.03 -8.52
N GLY A 49 -6.73 2.52 -8.24
CA GLY A 49 -7.79 2.74 -9.22
C GLY A 49 -8.56 1.48 -9.62
N LYS A 50 -8.55 0.42 -8.81
CA LYS A 50 -9.36 -0.77 -9.07
C LYS A 50 -10.84 -0.47 -8.85
N ASP A 51 -11.68 -0.89 -9.80
CA ASP A 51 -13.13 -0.78 -9.66
C ASP A 51 -13.69 -1.96 -8.87
N ARG A 52 -14.08 -1.71 -7.62
CA ARG A 52 -14.62 -2.73 -6.70
C ARG A 52 -15.72 -2.15 -5.82
N ILE A 53 -16.58 -3.01 -5.28
CA ILE A 53 -17.72 -2.57 -4.46
C ILE A 53 -17.30 -1.89 -3.16
N GLU A 54 -16.15 -2.28 -2.60
CA GLU A 54 -15.58 -1.68 -1.38
C GLU A 54 -15.19 -0.20 -1.55
N LYS A 55 -15.04 0.30 -2.79
CA LYS A 55 -14.80 1.72 -3.01
C LYS A 55 -15.92 2.62 -2.46
N ASN A 56 -17.13 2.06 -2.28
CA ASN A 56 -18.30 2.78 -1.77
C ASN A 56 -18.26 3.03 -0.25
N ILE A 57 -17.36 2.37 0.49
CA ILE A 57 -17.22 2.55 1.95
C ILE A 57 -16.04 3.45 2.33
N ILE A 58 -15.29 3.96 1.35
CA ILE A 58 -14.18 4.89 1.56
C ILE A 58 -14.55 6.28 1.03
N ASN A 59 -13.85 7.30 1.52
CA ASN A 59 -13.99 8.67 1.02
C ASN A 59 -12.59 9.25 0.76
N PRO A 60 -12.01 9.01 -0.44
CA PRO A 60 -10.70 9.53 -0.81
C PRO A 60 -10.68 11.06 -0.92
N GLU A 61 -11.80 11.70 -1.27
CA GLU A 61 -11.85 13.16 -1.45
C GLU A 61 -11.68 13.96 -0.16
N ASN A 62 -11.95 13.35 1.00
CA ASN A 62 -11.68 13.95 2.31
C ASN A 62 -10.24 13.75 2.79
N PHE A 63 -9.43 12.98 2.05
CA PHE A 63 -8.03 12.75 2.38
C PHE A 63 -7.15 13.76 1.63
N PRO A 64 -6.05 14.26 2.22
CA PRO A 64 -5.16 15.18 1.52
C PRO A 64 -4.62 14.58 0.21
N ASP A 65 -4.51 15.43 -0.81
CA ASP A 65 -3.95 15.10 -2.13
C ASP A 65 -2.44 14.85 -2.07
N TYR A 66 -2.02 13.78 -1.38
CA TYR A 66 -0.62 13.39 -1.27
C TYR A 66 -0.04 12.82 -2.56
N PHE A 67 -0.91 12.32 -3.45
CA PHE A 67 -0.53 11.58 -4.64
C PHE A 67 -1.28 12.15 -5.85
N LEU A 68 -0.57 12.35 -6.96
CA LEU A 68 -1.12 12.90 -8.19
C LEU A 68 -1.99 11.89 -8.94
N ASN A 69 -1.65 10.61 -8.82
CA ASN A 69 -2.30 9.48 -9.49
C ASN A 69 -1.91 8.16 -8.81
N SER A 70 -2.53 7.06 -9.27
CA SER A 70 -2.29 5.71 -8.76
C SER A 70 -0.82 5.27 -8.87
N GLN A 71 -0.09 5.72 -9.89
CA GLN A 71 1.34 5.43 -10.03
C GLN A 71 2.15 6.11 -8.92
N SER A 72 1.92 7.40 -8.65
CA SER A 72 2.63 8.11 -7.57
C SER A 72 2.33 7.55 -6.17
N PHE A 73 1.12 7.01 -5.96
CA PHE A 73 0.77 6.28 -4.73
C PHE A 73 1.52 4.94 -4.65
N ARG A 74 1.53 4.17 -5.75
CA ARG A 74 2.28 2.93 -5.83
C ARG A 74 3.76 3.16 -5.54
N ASP A 75 4.38 4.13 -6.19
CA ASP A 75 5.80 4.45 -6.02
C ASP A 75 6.11 4.82 -4.56
N PHE A 76 5.21 5.55 -3.90
CA PHE A 76 5.35 5.88 -2.47
C PHE A 76 5.25 4.66 -1.55
N VAL A 77 4.32 3.74 -1.80
CA VAL A 77 4.25 2.50 -1.00
C VAL A 77 5.45 1.61 -1.31
N GLU A 78 5.88 1.57 -2.57
CA GLU A 78 7.00 0.75 -2.99
C GLU A 78 8.36 1.28 -2.53
N SER A 79 8.48 2.56 -2.18
CA SER A 79 9.70 3.12 -1.60
C SER A 79 10.05 2.54 -0.23
N TYR A 80 9.11 1.90 0.46
CA TYR A 80 9.37 1.15 1.70
C TYR A 80 10.10 -0.18 1.44
N PHE A 81 10.26 -0.60 0.19
CA PHE A 81 10.99 -1.83 -0.18
C PHE A 81 12.38 -1.57 -0.79
N ILE A 82 12.92 -0.36 -0.60
CA ILE A 82 14.23 0.05 -1.09
C ILE A 82 15.02 0.55 0.13
N GLU A 83 16.23 0.02 0.36
CA GLU A 83 17.14 0.61 1.35
C GLU A 83 17.65 1.98 0.87
N GLU A 84 17.81 2.93 1.79
CA GLU A 84 18.51 4.21 1.55
C GLU A 84 19.98 4.02 1.21
#